data_AF-A0A956WK01-F1
#
_entry.id   AF-A0A956WK01-F1
#
_cell.length_a   1.000
_cell.length_b   1.000
_cell.length_c   1.000
_cell.angle_alpha   90.00
_cell.angle_beta   90.00
_cell.angle_gamma   90.00
#
_symmetry.space_group_name_H-M   'P 1'
#
loop_
_entity.id
_entity.type
_entity.pdbx_description
1 polymer ?
#
loop_
_entity_poly.entity_id
_entity_poly.type
_entity_poly.pdbx_seq_one_letter_code
_entity_poly.pdbx_strand_id
1 'polypeptide(L)'
;MSLDELRETLELADSRLWLLLALCIALVFTIQSVETATEGAWPHQRRPARLAPQARAAGSAWNLVALLLLPGLLLAILNVAVVIWLGIALSQAQVLGGVLVAVCWLIFVAASANVLGMGSLLRQGGAAGPLALVVVLLAGDLLLLTGLLLVLPDIDAIRRALPTPGS
;
A
#
# COMPACT_ATOMS: atom_id res chain seq x y z
N MET A 1 -32.38 0.15 -12.66
CA MET A 1 -31.19 -0.52 -12.10
C MET A 1 -31.19 -0.25 -10.61
N SER A 2 -31.64 -1.22 -9.83
CA SER A 2 -31.84 -1.06 -8.38
C SER A 2 -30.54 -1.32 -7.61
N LEU A 3 -30.41 -0.75 -6.40
CA LEU A 3 -29.25 -0.99 -5.53
C LEU A 3 -29.12 -2.47 -5.14
N ASP A 4 -30.24 -3.19 -5.11
CA ASP A 4 -30.26 -4.63 -4.83
C ASP A 4 -29.74 -5.44 -6.02
N GLU A 5 -30.09 -5.08 -7.27
CA GLU A 5 -29.48 -5.70 -8.47
C GLU A 5 -27.98 -5.42 -8.53
N LEU A 6 -27.54 -4.18 -8.25
CA LEU A 6 -26.12 -3.82 -8.19
C LEU A 6 -25.38 -4.60 -7.09
N ARG A 7 -26.01 -4.76 -5.92
CA ARG A 7 -25.47 -5.52 -4.80
C ARG A 7 -25.40 -7.01 -5.12
N GLU A 8 -26.41 -7.58 -5.77
CA GLU A 8 -26.44 -8.98 -6.17
C GLU A 8 -25.41 -9.23 -7.28
N THR A 9 -25.25 -8.32 -8.24
CA THR A 9 -24.14 -8.39 -9.21
C THR A 9 -22.77 -8.22 -8.53
N LEU A 10 -22.63 -7.35 -7.53
CA LEU A 10 -21.36 -7.12 -6.80
C LEU A 10 -21.01 -8.22 -5.78
N GLU A 11 -22.01 -8.89 -5.20
CA GLU A 11 -21.84 -10.05 -4.31
C GLU A 11 -21.53 -11.32 -5.13
N LEU A 12 -22.02 -11.42 -6.38
CA LEU A 12 -21.69 -12.50 -7.32
C LEU A 12 -20.41 -12.25 -8.15
N ALA A 13 -20.02 -11.00 -8.41
CA ALA A 13 -18.92 -10.65 -9.33
C ALA A 13 -17.50 -10.70 -8.74
N ASP A 14 -17.23 -11.63 -7.83
CA ASP A 14 -15.86 -11.98 -7.40
C ASP A 14 -15.28 -11.08 -6.27
N SER A 15 -15.02 -11.70 -5.11
CA SER A 15 -14.39 -11.09 -3.92
C SER A 15 -13.09 -10.31 -4.23
N ARG A 16 -12.42 -10.65 -5.33
CA ARG A 16 -11.20 -10.03 -5.83
C ARG A 16 -11.43 -8.59 -6.30
N LEU A 17 -12.59 -8.26 -6.86
CA LEU A 17 -12.93 -6.89 -7.25
C LEU A 17 -13.09 -5.98 -6.02
N TRP A 18 -13.70 -6.49 -4.95
CA TRP A 18 -13.78 -5.79 -3.67
C TRP A 18 -12.40 -5.57 -3.04
N LEU A 19 -11.52 -6.56 -3.12
CA LEU A 19 -10.13 -6.41 -2.69
C LEU A 19 -9.38 -5.34 -3.51
N LEU A 20 -9.55 -5.32 -4.83
CA LEU A 20 -8.96 -4.30 -5.71
C LEU A 20 -9.45 -2.90 -5.33
N LEU A 21 -10.77 -2.74 -5.16
CA LEU A 21 -11.37 -1.47 -4.76
C LEU A 21 -10.84 -1.00 -3.40
N ALA A 22 -10.76 -1.90 -2.41
CA ALA A 22 -10.22 -1.62 -1.09
C ALA A 22 -8.74 -1.18 -1.17
N LEU A 23 -7.94 -1.85 -1.98
CA LEU A 23 -6.53 -1.49 -2.21
C LEU A 23 -6.38 -0.12 -2.87
N CYS A 24 -7.22 0.22 -3.85
CA CYS A 24 -7.24 1.55 -4.47
C CYS A 24 -7.56 2.65 -3.44
N ILE A 25 -8.55 2.43 -2.58
CA ILE A 25 -8.90 3.37 -1.50
C ILE A 25 -7.72 3.50 -0.53
N ALA A 26 -7.10 2.38 -0.13
CA ALA A 26 -5.94 2.38 0.74
C ALA A 26 -4.74 3.15 0.15
N LEU A 27 -4.51 3.05 -1.17
CA LEU A 27 -3.48 3.81 -1.86
C LEU A 27 -3.75 5.31 -1.81
N VAL A 28 -4.99 5.75 -2.12
CA VAL A 28 -5.37 7.17 -2.06
C VAL A 28 -5.15 7.75 -0.66
N PHE A 29 -5.56 7.01 0.38
CA PHE A 29 -5.35 7.43 1.76
C PHE A 29 -3.86 7.53 2.12
N THR A 30 -3.05 6.61 1.61
CA THR A 30 -1.60 6.60 1.82
C THR A 30 -0.93 7.80 1.13
N ILE A 31 -1.35 8.15 -0.09
CA ILE A 31 -0.89 9.35 -0.80
C ILE A 31 -1.17 10.60 0.03
N GLN A 32 -2.40 10.78 0.50
CA GLN A 32 -2.78 11.94 1.33
C GLN A 32 -1.95 12.02 2.62
N SER A 33 -1.65 10.86 3.22
CA SER A 33 -0.81 10.77 4.43
C SER A 33 0.64 11.20 4.14
N VAL A 34 1.19 10.80 3.00
CA VAL A 34 2.54 11.20 2.54
C VAL A 34 2.58 12.69 2.20
N GLU A 35 1.59 13.20 1.46
CA GLU A 35 1.47 14.61 1.11
C GLU A 35 1.47 15.49 2.37
N THR A 36 0.63 15.16 3.35
CA THR A 36 0.57 15.85 4.65
C THR A 36 1.94 15.85 5.36
N ALA A 37 2.71 14.78 5.27
CA ALA A 37 4.06 14.70 5.84
C ALA A 37 5.09 15.55 5.07
N THR A 38 4.96 15.63 3.74
CA THR A 38 5.88 16.41 2.88
C THR A 38 5.56 17.91 2.85
N GLU A 39 4.30 18.33 3.00
CA GLU A 39 3.91 19.74 3.08
C GLU A 39 4.52 20.44 4.31
N GLY A 40 4.75 19.69 5.40
CA GLY A 40 5.51 20.16 6.55
C GLY A 40 7.00 20.43 6.28
N ALA A 41 7.53 20.07 5.11
CA ALA A 41 8.92 20.27 4.72
C ALA A 41 9.17 21.57 3.91
N TRP A 42 8.16 22.41 3.68
CA TRP A 42 8.32 23.65 2.91
C TRP A 42 9.20 24.68 3.66
N PRO A 43 10.16 25.37 2.98
CA PRO A 43 11.23 26.14 3.65
C PRO A 43 10.77 27.27 4.58
N HIS A 44 9.57 27.80 4.37
CA HIS A 44 9.03 28.91 5.14
C HIS A 44 8.37 28.49 6.48
N GLN A 45 8.18 27.19 6.74
CA GLN A 45 7.70 26.67 8.03
C GLN A 45 8.83 26.17 8.96
N ARG A 46 10.10 26.52 8.69
CA ARG A 46 11.30 26.17 9.49
C ARG A 46 11.38 26.83 10.88
N ARG A 47 10.29 26.89 11.65
CA ARG A 47 10.39 27.04 13.09
C ARG A 47 9.66 25.93 13.82
N PRO A 48 10.15 24.67 13.78
CA PRO A 48 9.90 23.75 14.87
C PRO A 48 10.66 24.27 16.09
N ALA A 49 10.00 25.08 16.91
CA ALA A 49 10.49 25.44 18.23
C ALA A 49 10.77 24.15 19.01
N ARG A 50 12.06 23.82 19.20
CA ARG A 50 12.57 22.87 20.20
C ARG A 50 11.93 21.48 20.21
N LEU A 51 12.03 20.72 19.11
CA LEU A 51 11.82 19.27 19.16
C LEU A 51 13.16 18.56 19.38
N ALA A 52 13.20 17.67 20.38
CA ALA A 52 14.37 16.89 20.76
C ALA A 52 14.90 16.00 19.61
N PRO A 53 16.21 15.66 19.56
CA PRO A 53 16.81 14.88 18.48
C PRO A 53 16.11 13.54 18.20
N GLN A 54 15.64 12.85 19.25
CA GLN A 54 14.89 11.59 19.13
C GLN A 54 13.54 11.75 18.42
N ALA A 55 12.86 12.88 18.60
CA ALA A 55 11.58 13.16 17.93
C ALA A 55 11.78 13.40 16.41
N ARG A 56 12.95 13.88 15.98
CA ARG A 56 13.30 14.03 14.56
C ARG A 56 13.58 12.68 13.88
N ALA A 57 14.33 11.79 14.53
CA ALA A 57 14.64 10.47 14.00
C ALA A 57 13.40 9.57 13.88
N ALA A 58 12.49 9.64 14.85
CA ALA A 58 11.21 8.95 14.77
C ALA A 58 10.34 9.50 13.62
N GLY A 59 10.28 10.82 13.45
CA GLY A 59 9.58 11.46 12.34
C GLY A 59 10.13 11.07 10.97
N SER A 60 11.47 11.00 10.81
CA SER A 60 12.09 10.56 9.55
C SER A 60 11.83 9.08 9.24
N ALA A 61 11.81 8.21 10.26
CA ALA A 61 11.58 6.78 10.04
C ALA A 61 10.12 6.47 9.66
N TRP A 62 9.14 7.18 10.24
CA TRP A 62 7.75 7.09 9.81
C TRP A 62 7.54 7.56 8.37
N ASN A 63 8.30 8.56 7.92
CA ASN A 63 8.27 9.00 6.52
C ASN A 63 8.77 7.89 5.57
N LEU A 64 9.79 7.12 5.97
CA LEU A 64 10.25 5.98 5.18
C LEU A 64 9.20 4.87 5.08
N VAL A 65 8.49 4.58 6.18
CA VAL A 65 7.37 3.62 6.17
C VAL A 65 6.29 4.07 5.19
N ALA A 66 5.90 5.35 5.22
CA ALA A 66 4.90 5.90 4.30
C ALA A 66 5.37 5.84 2.83
N LEU A 67 6.66 6.13 2.57
CA LEU A 67 7.24 6.05 1.25
C LEU A 67 7.33 4.61 0.70
N LEU A 68 7.59 3.62 1.56
CA LEU A 68 7.61 2.20 1.18
C LEU A 68 6.20 1.60 1.02
N LEU A 69 5.21 2.12 1.73
CA LEU A 69 3.82 1.65 1.56
C LEU A 69 3.27 1.96 0.16
N LEU A 70 3.72 3.04 -0.48
CA LEU A 70 3.34 3.41 -1.85
C LEU A 70 3.65 2.29 -2.87
N PRO A 71 4.92 1.86 -3.07
CA PRO A 71 5.23 0.78 -3.99
C PRO A 71 4.60 -0.54 -3.56
N GLY A 72 4.51 -0.86 -2.25
CA GLY A 72 3.86 -2.08 -1.77
C GLY A 72 2.38 -2.17 -2.11
N LEU A 73 1.62 -1.09 -1.90
CA LEU A 73 0.21 -1.02 -2.27
C LEU A 73 0.03 -1.06 -3.80
N LEU A 74 0.88 -0.36 -4.54
CA LEU A 74 0.84 -0.40 -6.01
C LEU A 74 1.10 -1.82 -6.53
N LEU A 75 2.09 -2.53 -5.98
CA LEU A 75 2.39 -3.92 -6.31
C LEU A 75 1.22 -4.84 -5.95
N ALA A 76 0.57 -4.63 -4.79
CA ALA A 76 -0.61 -5.40 -4.41
C ALA A 76 -1.76 -5.21 -5.41
N ILE A 77 -2.04 -3.96 -5.82
CA ILE A 77 -3.04 -3.66 -6.85
C ILE A 77 -2.70 -4.36 -8.17
N LEU A 78 -1.46 -4.25 -8.63
CA LEU A 78 -1.01 -4.87 -9.87
C LEU A 78 -1.14 -6.39 -9.83
N ASN A 79 -0.74 -7.03 -8.73
CA ASN A 79 -0.89 -8.47 -8.55
C ASN A 79 -2.36 -8.90 -8.63
N VAL A 80 -3.25 -8.21 -7.92
CA VAL A 80 -4.69 -8.52 -7.95
C VAL A 80 -5.27 -8.27 -9.35
N ALA A 81 -4.91 -7.16 -10.00
CA ALA A 81 -5.38 -6.83 -11.34
C ALA A 81 -4.95 -7.88 -12.39
N VAL A 82 -3.69 -8.33 -12.34
CA VAL A 82 -3.18 -9.37 -13.26
C VAL A 82 -3.85 -10.72 -12.98
N VAL A 83 -4.04 -11.09 -11.71
CA VAL A 83 -4.73 -12.34 -11.33
C VAL A 83 -6.19 -12.33 -11.80
N ILE A 84 -6.88 -11.19 -11.71
CA ILE A 84 -8.24 -11.01 -12.24
C ILE A 84 -8.23 -11.10 -13.77
N TRP A 85 -7.28 -10.42 -14.44
CA TRP A 85 -7.18 -10.42 -15.90
C TRP A 85 -6.91 -11.82 -16.47
N LEU A 86 -6.01 -12.57 -15.86
CA LEU A 86 -5.66 -13.93 -16.28
C LEU A 86 -6.64 -15.00 -15.76
N GLY A 87 -7.54 -14.64 -14.85
CA GLY A 87 -8.48 -15.60 -14.24
C GLY A 87 -7.83 -16.69 -13.39
N ILE A 88 -6.61 -16.47 -12.91
CA ILE A 88 -5.83 -17.47 -12.13
C ILE A 88 -6.02 -17.30 -10.62
N ALA A 89 -5.41 -18.14 -9.79
CA ALA A 89 -5.38 -17.95 -8.34
C ALA A 89 -4.14 -17.16 -7.89
N LEU A 90 -4.24 -16.46 -6.76
CA LEU A 90 -3.08 -15.83 -6.11
C LEU A 90 -2.08 -16.89 -5.65
N SER A 91 -0.80 -16.68 -5.93
CA SER A 91 0.28 -17.54 -5.42
C SER A 91 0.52 -17.30 -3.93
N GLN A 92 1.13 -18.27 -3.25
CA GLN A 92 1.47 -18.14 -1.82
C GLN A 92 2.37 -16.92 -1.53
N ALA A 93 3.29 -16.59 -2.42
CA ALA A 93 4.15 -15.41 -2.29
C ALA A 93 3.34 -14.10 -2.36
N GLN A 94 2.37 -14.02 -3.28
CA GLN A 94 1.49 -12.85 -3.41
C GLN A 94 0.58 -12.69 -2.19
N VAL A 95 0.01 -13.79 -1.68
CA VAL A 95 -0.82 -13.76 -0.48
C VAL A 95 0.00 -13.30 0.73
N LEU A 96 1.17 -13.92 0.94
CA LEU A 96 2.02 -13.56 2.08
C LEU A 96 2.52 -12.11 1.99
N GLY A 97 3.03 -11.69 0.83
CA GLY A 97 3.46 -10.31 0.61
C GLY A 97 2.33 -9.30 0.80
N GLY A 98 1.14 -9.61 0.27
CA GLY A 98 -0.06 -8.78 0.44
C GLY A 98 -0.50 -8.66 1.90
N VAL A 99 -0.46 -9.76 2.67
CA VAL A 99 -0.77 -9.75 4.10
C VAL A 99 0.24 -8.91 4.88
N LEU A 100 1.54 -9.03 4.59
CA LEU A 100 2.57 -8.22 5.25
C LEU A 100 2.35 -6.73 4.99
N VAL A 101 2.12 -6.33 3.74
CA VAL A 101 1.82 -4.93 3.37
C VAL A 101 0.52 -4.46 4.05
N ALA A 102 -0.53 -5.27 4.05
CA ALA A 102 -1.81 -4.93 4.68
C ALA A 102 -1.69 -4.72 6.19
N VAL A 103 -0.94 -5.59 6.89
CA VAL A 103 -0.68 -5.44 8.33
C VAL A 103 0.12 -4.18 8.61
N CYS A 104 1.19 -3.93 7.84
CA CYS A 104 1.98 -2.70 7.96
C CYS A 104 1.13 -1.44 7.71
N TRP A 105 0.23 -1.49 6.72
CA TRP A 105 -0.70 -0.41 6.43
C TRP A 105 -1.69 -0.17 7.58
N LEU A 106 -2.27 -1.22 8.16
CA LEU A 106 -3.16 -1.10 9.32
C LEU A 106 -2.45 -0.48 10.52
N ILE A 107 -1.22 -0.90 10.80
CA ILE A 107 -0.40 -0.32 11.88
C ILE A 107 -0.11 1.16 11.59
N PHE A 108 0.22 1.50 10.34
CA PHE A 108 0.46 2.88 9.92
C PHE A 108 -0.79 3.76 10.07
N VAL A 109 -1.97 3.27 9.68
CA VAL A 109 -3.25 3.98 9.83
C VAL A 109 -3.60 4.16 11.31
N ALA A 110 -3.46 3.10 12.13
CA ALA A 110 -3.71 3.18 13.57
C ALA A 110 -2.80 4.20 14.25
N ALA A 111 -1.52 4.24 13.86
CA ALA A 111 -0.56 5.23 14.34
C ALA A 111 -0.90 6.65 13.87
N SER A 112 -1.29 6.81 12.60
CA SER A 112 -1.62 8.11 11.97
C SER A 112 -2.90 8.73 12.54
N ALA A 113 -3.93 7.92 12.77
CA ALA A 113 -5.19 8.36 13.38
C ALA A 113 -5.07 8.58 14.90
N ASN A 114 -3.89 8.38 15.49
CA ASN A 114 -3.64 8.48 16.93
C ASN A 114 -4.62 7.64 17.77
N VAL A 115 -5.11 6.53 17.21
CA VAL A 115 -6.01 5.59 17.88
C VAL A 115 -5.30 5.07 19.13
N LEU A 116 -5.97 5.13 20.29
CA LEU A 116 -5.43 4.78 21.63
C LEU A 116 -4.34 5.72 22.20
N GLY A 117 -4.09 6.91 21.63
CA GLY A 117 -3.00 7.77 22.11
C GLY A 117 -1.61 7.22 21.78
N MET A 118 -1.54 6.28 20.83
CA MET A 118 -0.30 5.63 20.36
C MET A 118 0.75 6.63 19.89
N GLY A 119 0.35 7.80 19.41
CA GLY A 119 1.27 8.89 19.03
C GLY A 119 2.08 9.44 20.22
N SER A 120 1.62 9.25 21.46
CA SER A 120 2.36 9.60 22.68
C SER A 120 3.28 8.45 23.14
N LEU A 121 2.85 7.19 23.00
CA LEU A 121 3.64 5.99 23.31
C LEU A 121 4.78 5.77 22.30
N LEU A 122 4.56 6.08 21.02
CA LEU A 122 5.58 6.02 19.96
C LEU A 122 6.65 7.12 20.09
N ARG A 123 6.29 8.29 20.66
CA ARG A 123 7.31 9.29 21.05
C ARG A 123 8.20 8.79 22.19
N GLN A 124 7.74 7.85 23.00
CA GLN A 124 8.51 7.23 24.08
C GLN A 124 9.26 5.97 23.62
N GLY A 125 8.73 5.21 22.66
CA GLY A 125 9.34 3.98 22.11
C GLY A 125 10.45 4.18 21.06
N GLY A 126 10.61 5.41 20.55
CA GLY A 126 11.70 5.76 19.64
C GLY A 126 11.57 5.18 18.21
N ALA A 127 12.69 5.16 17.47
CA ALA A 127 12.73 4.77 16.05
C ALA A 127 12.60 3.25 15.79
N ALA A 128 12.60 2.41 16.83
CA ALA A 128 12.61 0.95 16.66
C ALA A 128 11.34 0.41 16.00
N GLY A 129 10.15 0.93 16.35
CA GLY A 129 8.88 0.51 15.75
C GLY A 129 8.80 0.78 14.24
N PRO A 130 9.04 2.01 13.77
CA PRO A 130 9.07 2.33 12.34
C PRO A 130 10.13 1.52 11.58
N LEU A 131 11.32 1.32 12.15
CA LEU A 131 12.38 0.55 11.51
C LEU A 131 12.00 -0.91 11.31
N ALA A 132 11.31 -1.52 12.27
CA ALA A 132 10.79 -2.88 12.11
C ALA A 132 9.78 -2.94 10.95
N LEU A 133 8.88 -1.95 10.83
CA LEU A 133 7.94 -1.87 9.71
C LEU A 133 8.65 -1.71 8.36
N VAL A 134 9.75 -0.94 8.28
CA VAL A 134 10.55 -0.82 7.05
C VAL A 134 11.07 -2.18 6.60
N VAL A 135 11.63 -2.98 7.51
CA VAL A 135 12.16 -4.32 7.16
C VAL A 135 11.04 -5.25 6.68
N VAL A 136 9.89 -5.22 7.35
CA VAL A 136 8.73 -6.04 6.98
C VAL A 136 8.16 -5.59 5.63
N LEU A 137 8.08 -4.29 5.36
CA LEU A 137 7.64 -3.74 4.08
C LEU A 137 8.57 -4.15 2.94
N LEU A 138 9.89 -4.04 3.13
CA LEU A 138 10.86 -4.51 2.13
C LEU A 138 10.64 -5.98 1.78
N ALA A 139 10.42 -6.83 2.79
CA ALA A 139 10.14 -8.25 2.57
C ALA A 139 8.82 -8.45 1.82
N GLY A 140 7.76 -7.72 2.20
CA GLY A 140 6.46 -7.74 1.54
C GLY A 140 6.54 -7.32 0.07
N ASP A 141 7.23 -6.23 -0.21
CA ASP A 141 7.42 -5.68 -1.56
C ASP A 141 8.21 -6.65 -2.45
N LEU A 142 9.28 -7.27 -1.93
CA LEU A 142 10.05 -8.27 -2.65
C LEU A 142 9.20 -9.52 -2.98
N LEU A 143 8.36 -9.97 -2.03
CA LEU A 143 7.45 -11.09 -2.25
C LEU A 143 6.38 -10.76 -3.31
N LEU A 144 5.81 -9.55 -3.27
CA LEU A 144 4.84 -9.11 -4.26
C LEU A 144 5.47 -8.91 -5.64
N LEU A 145 6.69 -8.40 -5.70
CA LEU A 145 7.43 -8.21 -6.95
C LEU A 145 7.79 -9.56 -7.59
N THR A 146 8.34 -10.49 -6.82
CA THR A 146 8.65 -11.84 -7.31
C THR A 146 7.39 -12.59 -7.74
N GLY A 147 6.33 -12.52 -6.94
CA GLY A 147 5.03 -13.08 -7.29
C GLY A 147 4.45 -12.50 -8.59
N LEU A 148 4.59 -11.20 -8.81
CA LEU A 148 4.16 -10.54 -10.05
C LEU A 148 4.99 -10.99 -11.25
N LEU A 149 6.31 -11.00 -11.13
CA LEU A 149 7.22 -11.37 -12.21
C LEU A 149 7.03 -12.82 -12.68
N LEU A 150 6.64 -13.73 -11.77
CA LEU A 150 6.34 -15.12 -12.11
C LEU A 150 5.01 -15.29 -12.86
N VAL A 151 4.09 -14.36 -12.68
CA VAL A 151 2.74 -14.39 -13.26
C VAL A 151 2.63 -13.54 -14.52
N LEU A 152 3.56 -12.59 -14.71
CA LEU A 152 3.49 -11.61 -15.78
C LEU A 152 3.47 -12.31 -17.16
N PRO A 153 2.44 -12.10 -17.98
CA PRO A 153 2.36 -12.73 -19.28
C PRO A 153 3.45 -12.15 -20.20
N ASP A 154 4.03 -13.02 -21.03
CA ASP A 154 5.09 -12.63 -21.97
C ASP A 154 4.64 -11.46 -22.86
N ILE A 155 5.57 -10.60 -23.28
CA ILE A 155 5.30 -9.36 -24.02
C ILE A 155 4.46 -9.63 -25.28
N ASP A 156 4.60 -10.82 -25.85
CA ASP A 156 3.84 -11.29 -27.02
C ASP A 156 2.35 -11.54 -26.75
N ALA A 157 1.95 -11.78 -25.51
CA ALA A 157 0.55 -11.89 -25.11
C ALA A 157 -0.09 -10.51 -24.96
N ILE A 158 0.64 -9.53 -24.42
CA ILE A 158 0.19 -8.12 -24.35
C ILE A 158 0.03 -7.56 -25.77
N ARG A 159 0.97 -7.85 -26.67
CA ARG A 159 0.90 -7.44 -28.08
C ARG A 159 -0.31 -8.01 -28.80
N ARG A 160 -0.73 -9.25 -28.49
CA ARG A 160 -1.92 -9.90 -29.08
C ARG A 160 -3.25 -9.38 -28.53
N ALA A 161 -3.26 -8.81 -27.33
CA ALA A 161 -4.45 -8.22 -26.72
C ALA A 161 -4.74 -6.79 -27.20
N LEU A 162 -3.75 -6.12 -27.81
CA LEU A 162 -3.94 -4.82 -28.42
C LEU A 162 -4.59 -4.98 -29.81
N PRO A 163 -5.68 -4.26 -30.13
CA PRO A 163 -6.22 -4.25 -31.48
C PRO A 163 -5.14 -3.70 -32.42
N THR A 164 -4.71 -4.50 -33.39
CA THR A 164 -3.85 -4.03 -34.46
C THR A 164 -4.61 -2.98 -35.26
N PRO A 165 -4.13 -1.72 -35.36
CA PRO A 165 -4.75 -0.74 -36.23
C PRO A 165 -4.45 -1.14 -37.68
N GLY A 166 -5.35 -1.94 -38.27
CA GLY A 166 -5.31 -2.31 -39.68
C GLY A 166 -5.63 -3.78 -39.98
N SER A 167 -6.92 -4.11 -40.02
CA SER A 167 -7.50 -5.07 -40.97
C SER A 167 -9.00 -4.80 -41.09
#